data_AF-A0A914CS59-F1
#
_entry.id   AF-A0A914CS59-F1
#
_cell.length_a   1.000
_cell.length_b   1.000
_cell.length_c   1.000
_cell.angle_alpha   90.00
_cell.angle_beta   90.00
_cell.angle_gamma   90.00
#
_symmetry.space_group_name_H-M   'P 1'
#
loop_
_entity.id
_entity.type
_entity.pdbx_description
1 polymer ?
#
loop_
_entity_poly.entity_id
_entity_poly.type
_entity_poly.pdbx_seq_one_letter_code
_entity_poly.pdbx_strand_id
1 'polypeptide(L)' 'IWYNNNMTVGSSYAECDADEGSSCSDSNLLDLSISDHLHYFNKEVHQFGECGCGPSC' A
#
# COMPACT_ATOMS: atom_id res chain seq x y z
N ILE A 1 0.30 9.76 5.24
CA ILE A 1 1.45 9.01 4.68
C ILE A 1 0.97 8.26 3.45
N TRP A 2 1.65 8.43 2.32
CA TRP A 2 1.31 7.79 1.05
C TRP A 2 2.55 7.22 0.37
N TYR A 3 2.42 6.04 -0.21
CA TYR A 3 3.46 5.34 -0.95
C TYR A 3 2.95 5.04 -2.36
N ASN A 4 3.75 5.37 -3.36
CA ASN A 4 3.55 4.93 -4.73
C ASN A 4 4.71 3.97 -5.13
N ASN A 5 4.87 2.93 -4.32
CA ASN A 5 5.91 1.89 -4.43
C ASN A 5 5.57 0.72 -3.49
N ASN A 6 6.46 -0.27 -3.38
CA ASN A 6 6.27 -1.48 -2.59
C ASN A 6 6.53 -1.34 -1.07
N MET A 7 6.69 -0.11 -0.55
CA MET A 7 6.89 0.19 0.87
C MET A 7 8.08 -0.55 1.52
N THR A 8 9.12 -0.89 0.75
CA THR A 8 10.32 -1.53 1.31
C THR A 8 11.08 -0.58 2.25
N VAL A 9 11.85 -1.12 3.18
CA VAL A 9 12.64 -0.32 4.14
C VAL A 9 13.56 0.64 3.40
N GLY A 10 13.44 1.94 3.69
CA GLY A 10 14.19 3.01 3.02
C GLY A 10 13.50 3.58 1.77
N SER A 11 12.33 3.07 1.37
CA SER A 11 11.53 3.66 0.29
C SER A 11 11.04 5.05 0.67
N SER A 12 11.02 5.95 -0.31
CA SER A 12 10.45 7.28 -0.16
C SER A 12 8.92 7.21 -0.03
N TYR A 13 8.38 8.11 0.77
CA TYR A 13 6.94 8.33 0.93
C TYR A 13 6.64 9.82 0.94
N ALA A 14 5.38 10.16 0.66
CA ALA A 14 4.86 11.50 0.90
C ALA A 14 4.15 11.53 2.25
N GLU A 15 4.49 12.51 3.08
CA GLU A 15 3.65 12.89 4.21
C GLU A 15 2.52 13.79 3.69
N CYS A 16 1.29 13.47 4.06
CA CYS A 16 0.09 14.10 3.53
C CYS A 16 -0.61 14.75 4.72
N ASP A 17 -0.37 16.05 4.89
CA ASP A 17 -0.87 16.84 6.04
C ASP A 17 -2.26 17.42 5.78
N ALA A 18 -2.72 17.42 4.53
CA ALA A 18 -4.07 17.81 4.14
C ALA A 18 -4.97 16.58 4.07
N ASP A 19 -6.28 16.78 4.30
CA ASP A 19 -7.29 15.72 4.19
C ASP A 19 -7.29 15.08 2.79
N GLU A 20 -7.28 15.92 1.76
CA GLU A 20 -7.26 15.55 0.34
C GLU A 20 -6.28 16.49 -0.38
N GLY A 21 -5.42 15.97 -1.24
CA GLY A 21 -4.35 16.74 -1.88
C GLY A 21 -3.71 16.06 -3.08
N SER A 22 -3.53 16.82 -4.17
CA SER A 22 -2.90 16.35 -5.41
C SER A 22 -1.40 16.03 -5.29
N SER A 23 -0.78 16.27 -4.15
CA SER A 23 0.57 15.78 -3.84
C SER A 23 0.58 14.34 -3.33
N CYS A 24 -0.58 13.74 -3.10
CA CYS A 24 -0.78 12.42 -2.51
C CYS A 24 -1.66 11.55 -3.42
N SER A 25 -2.53 10.72 -2.83
CA SER A 25 -3.38 9.75 -3.54
C SER A 25 -4.26 10.38 -4.62
N ASP A 26 -4.70 11.62 -4.45
CA ASP A 26 -5.63 12.28 -5.38
C ASP A 26 -4.99 12.62 -6.72
N SER A 27 -3.66 12.57 -6.80
CA SER A 27 -2.96 12.60 -8.09
C SER A 27 -3.22 11.34 -8.93
N ASN A 28 -3.65 10.25 -8.30
CA ASN A 28 -3.74 8.92 -8.87
C ASN A 28 -5.19 8.41 -8.96
N LEU A 29 -6.09 9.25 -9.51
CA LEU A 29 -7.55 9.00 -9.57
C LEU A 29 -7.98 7.74 -10.35
N LEU A 30 -7.09 7.16 -11.16
CA LEU A 30 -7.38 6.01 -12.02
C LEU A 30 -6.81 4.70 -11.48
N ASP A 31 -5.87 4.78 -10.54
CA ASP A 31 -5.16 3.62 -10.03
C ASP A 31 -5.85 3.09 -8.78
N LEU A 32 -6.88 2.27 -9.04
CA LEU A 32 -7.68 1.60 -8.03
C LEU A 32 -7.30 0.11 -7.94
N SER A 33 -6.02 -0.19 -8.13
CA SER A 33 -5.48 -1.55 -8.11
C SER A 33 -5.82 -2.26 -6.80
N ILE A 34 -6.59 -3.36 -6.89
CA ILE A 34 -6.86 -4.23 -5.74
C ILE A 34 -5.55 -4.84 -5.23
N SER A 35 -4.59 -5.11 -6.11
CA SER A 35 -3.29 -5.63 -5.72
C SER A 35 -2.56 -4.65 -4.79
N ASP A 36 -2.57 -3.36 -5.14
CA ASP A 36 -1.90 -2.32 -4.36
C ASP A 36 -2.58 -2.15 -3.00
N HIS A 37 -3.91 -2.25 -2.97
CA HIS A 37 -4.69 -2.24 -1.73
C HIS A 37 -4.38 -3.43 -0.80
N LEU A 38 -3.82 -4.52 -1.34
CA LEU A 38 -3.50 -5.74 -0.60
C LEU A 38 -1.98 -5.91 -0.39
N HIS A 39 -1.16 -4.92 -0.74
CA HIS A 39 0.29 -5.03 -0.71
C HIS A 39 0.92 -4.02 0.26
N TYR A 40 1.52 -4.50 1.34
CA TYR A 40 2.16 -3.66 2.36
C TYR A 40 3.55 -4.18 2.73
N PHE A 41 4.55 -3.31 2.76
CA PHE A 41 5.95 -3.64 3.13
C PHE A 41 6.53 -4.84 2.36
N ASN A 42 6.27 -4.90 1.06
CA ASN A 42 6.64 -6.04 0.21
C ASN A 42 6.01 -7.38 0.64
N LYS A 43 4.79 -7.33 1.20
CA LYS A 43 3.99 -8.49 1.63
C LYS A 43 2.57 -8.40 1.09
N GLU A 44 2.07 -9.53 0.60
CA GLU A 44 0.67 -9.72 0.19
C GLU A 44 -0.19 -10.02 1.43
N VAL A 45 -0.94 -9.03 1.92
CA VAL A 45 -1.64 -9.18 3.21
C VAL A 45 -2.85 -10.10 3.15
N HIS A 46 -3.44 -10.30 1.96
CA HIS A 46 -4.55 -11.24 1.78
C HIS A 46 -4.15 -12.69 2.13
N GLN A 47 -2.87 -13.04 1.95
CA GLN A 47 -2.35 -14.36 2.27
C GLN A 47 -2.49 -14.70 3.76
N PHE A 48 -2.38 -13.72 4.67
CA PHE A 48 -2.61 -13.97 6.10
C PHE A 48 -4.05 -14.41 6.39
N GLY A 49 -5.02 -13.92 5.61
CA GLY A 49 -6.42 -14.30 5.72
C GLY A 49 -6.72 -15.65 5.07
N GLU A 50 -6.18 -15.89 3.88
CA GLU A 50 -6.39 -17.14 3.13
C GLU A 50 -5.69 -18.35 3.79
N CYS A 51 -4.47 -18.15 4.26
CA CYS A 51 -3.60 -19.21 4.79
C CYS A 51 -3.71 -19.38 6.31
N GLY A 52 -4.33 -18.42 6.98
CA GLY A 52 -4.39 -18.34 8.44
C GLY A 52 -3.04 -17.98 9.09
N CYS A 53 -2.99 -18.07 10.43
CA CYS A 53 -1.81 -17.77 11.25
C CYS A 53 -0.73 -18.89 11.22
N GLY A 54 -0.62 -19.64 10.13
CA GLY A 54 0.36 -20.70 9.93
C GLY A 54 1.53 -20.25 9.05
N PRO A 55 2.68 -20.95 9.08
CA PRO A 55 3.86 -20.57 8.30
C PRO A 55 3.68 -20.70 6.77
N SER A 56 2.50 -21.06 6.27
CA SER A 56 2.26 -21.20 4.83
C SER A 56 0.77 -21.31 4.46
N CYS A 57 0.37 -20.60 3.40
CA CYS A 57 0.20 -21.26 2.10
C CYS A 57 1.57 -21.26 1.42
#